data_AF-A0AAI8VVN1-F1
#
_entry.id   AF-A0AAI8VVN1-F1
#
_cell.length_a   1.000
_cell.length_b   1.000
_cell.length_c   1.000
_cell.angle_alpha   90.00
_cell.angle_beta   90.00
_cell.angle_gamma   90.00
#
_symmetry.space_group_name_H-M   'P 1'
#
loop_
_entity.id
_entity.type
_entity.pdbx_description
1 polymer ?
#
loop_
_entity_poly.entity_id
_entity_poly.type
_entity_poly.pdbx_seq_one_letter_code
_entity_poly.pdbx_strand_id
1 'polypeptide(L)'
;MPVRIPKARGSETAIISMAGVTAFAPFYFMMPGAEERLTSQTTHWAPRWERNISHFAPPAQNIAQRIEPGVGRTVQKINNKLPLERMALTVDRRIKAGIDRMSKR
;
A
#
# COMPACT_ATOMS: atom_id res chain seq x y z
N MET A 1 -32.98 -13.04 -24.72
CA MET A 1 -32.23 -11.84 -25.18
C MET A 1 -30.98 -11.70 -24.32
N PRO A 2 -29.77 -11.50 -24.86
CA PRO A 2 -28.58 -11.31 -24.03
C PRO A 2 -28.69 -9.97 -23.28
N VAL A 3 -28.50 -10.01 -21.97
CA VAL A 3 -28.50 -8.83 -21.09
C VAL A 3 -27.31 -7.95 -21.47
N ARG A 4 -27.55 -6.74 -22.00
CA ARG A 4 -26.48 -5.76 -22.26
C ARG A 4 -26.07 -5.11 -20.95
N ILE A 5 -24.93 -5.53 -20.39
CA ILE A 5 -24.30 -4.87 -19.24
C ILE A 5 -23.62 -3.60 -19.76
N PRO A 6 -23.95 -2.40 -19.22
CA PRO A 6 -23.30 -1.17 -19.63
C PRO A 6 -21.81 -1.20 -19.26
N LYS A 7 -20.97 -0.65 -20.15
CA LYS A 7 -19.54 -0.51 -19.88
C LYS A 7 -19.35 0.45 -18.69
N ALA A 8 -18.56 0.03 -17.70
CA ALA A 8 -18.26 0.88 -16.54
C ALA A 8 -17.67 2.22 -16.98
N ARG A 9 -18.16 3.30 -16.38
CA ARG A 9 -17.60 4.65 -16.60
C ARG A 9 -16.21 4.73 -15.99
N GLY A 10 -15.35 5.61 -16.53
CA GLY A 10 -13.99 5.80 -15.99
C GLY A 10 -13.98 6.14 -14.49
N SER A 11 -14.98 6.90 -14.03
CA SER A 11 -15.19 7.20 -12.61
C SER A 11 -15.51 5.97 -11.76
N GLU A 12 -16.32 5.05 -12.28
CA GLU A 12 -16.69 3.82 -11.58
C GLU A 12 -15.47 2.90 -11.45
N THR A 13 -14.70 2.73 -12.53
CA THR A 13 -13.45 1.98 -12.49
C THR A 13 -12.46 2.59 -11.51
N ALA A 14 -12.34 3.92 -11.48
CA ALA A 14 -11.45 4.61 -10.54
C ALA A 14 -11.87 4.38 -9.08
N ILE A 15 -13.16 4.51 -8.77
CA ILE A 15 -13.70 4.29 -7.41
C ILE A 15 -13.52 2.83 -6.99
N ILE A 16 -13.85 1.88 -7.86
CA ILE A 16 -13.73 0.44 -7.57
C ILE A 16 -12.26 0.07 -7.36
N SER A 17 -11.36 0.60 -8.20
CA SER A 17 -9.91 0.38 -8.06
C SER A 17 -9.39 0.97 -6.75
N MET A 18 -9.79 2.20 -6.42
CA MET A 18 -9.40 2.86 -5.18
C MET A 18 -9.93 2.12 -3.96
N ALA A 19 -11.18 1.65 -3.98
CA ALA A 19 -11.77 0.85 -2.92
C ALA A 19 -11.03 -0.48 -2.74
N GLY A 20 -10.66 -1.15 -3.84
CA GLY A 20 -9.87 -2.37 -3.80
C GLY A 20 -8.48 -2.14 -3.18
N VAL A 21 -7.74 -1.15 -3.67
CA VAL A 21 -6.40 -0.84 -3.13
C VAL A 21 -6.48 -0.45 -1.66
N THR A 22 -7.42 0.42 -1.28
CA THR A 22 -7.56 0.85 0.12
C THR A 22 -7.98 -0.26 1.07
N ALA A 23 -8.87 -1.16 0.64
CA ALA A 23 -9.28 -2.31 1.44
C ALA A 23 -8.18 -3.36 1.59
N PHE A 24 -7.39 -3.61 0.53
CA PHE A 24 -6.39 -4.69 0.52
C PHE A 24 -4.97 -4.26 0.88
N ALA A 25 -4.61 -2.99 0.73
CA ALA A 25 -3.28 -2.49 1.07
C ALA A 25 -2.88 -2.81 2.53
N PRO A 26 -3.72 -2.61 3.56
CA PRO A 26 -3.35 -2.96 4.93
C PRO A 26 -2.97 -4.44 5.08
N PHE A 27 -3.74 -5.34 4.46
CA PHE A 27 -3.46 -6.78 4.52
C PHE A 27 -2.18 -7.16 3.77
N TYR A 28 -1.90 -6.49 2.65
CA TYR A 28 -0.64 -6.68 1.93
C TYR A 28 0.55 -6.29 2.80
N PHE A 29 0.51 -5.14 3.47
CA PHE A 29 1.60 -4.68 4.35
C PHE A 29 1.75 -5.48 5.64
N MET A 30 0.72 -6.21 6.07
CA MET A 30 0.85 -7.16 7.19
C MET A 30 1.57 -8.45 6.80
N MET A 31 1.80 -8.71 5.49
CA MET A 31 2.53 -9.90 5.06
C MET A 31 4.04 -9.74 5.25
N PRO A 32 4.75 -10.81 5.66
CA PRO A 32 6.21 -10.84 5.63
C PRO A 32 6.81 -10.45 4.29
N GLY A 33 7.86 -9.63 4.30
CA GLY A 33 8.63 -9.29 3.10
C GLY A 33 7.84 -8.49 2.06
N ALA A 34 6.68 -7.92 2.43
CA ALA A 34 5.88 -7.08 1.54
C ALA A 34 6.68 -5.87 1.04
N GLU A 35 7.47 -5.24 1.91
CA GLU A 35 8.32 -4.11 1.52
C GLU A 35 9.45 -4.50 0.56
N GLU A 36 10.09 -5.65 0.78
CA GLU A 36 11.15 -6.15 -0.10
C GLU A 36 10.61 -6.47 -1.50
N ARG A 37 9.42 -7.09 -1.56
CA ARG A 37 8.73 -7.40 -2.82
C ARG A 37 8.26 -6.13 -3.53
N LEU A 38 7.71 -5.17 -2.80
CA LEU A 38 7.35 -3.87 -3.37
C LEU A 38 8.59 -3.16 -3.90
N THR A 39 9.68 -3.15 -3.15
CA THR A 39 10.93 -2.49 -3.57
C THR A 39 11.47 -3.15 -4.83
N SER A 40 11.53 -4.49 -4.87
CA SER A 40 11.96 -5.25 -6.04
C SER A 40 11.06 -5.04 -7.26
N GLN A 41 9.76 -4.82 -7.09
CA GLN A 41 8.89 -4.47 -8.21
C GLN A 41 9.07 -3.00 -8.62
N THR A 42 9.22 -2.11 -7.65
CA THR A 42 9.37 -0.66 -7.84
C THR A 42 10.60 -0.34 -8.67
N THR A 43 11.72 -1.04 -8.48
CA THR A 43 12.93 -0.85 -9.30
C THR A 43 12.70 -1.07 -10.80
N HIS A 44 11.71 -1.89 -11.19
CA HIS A 44 11.43 -2.16 -12.60
C HIS A 44 10.61 -1.05 -13.29
N TRP A 45 9.63 -0.47 -12.59
CA TRP A 45 8.71 0.49 -13.19
C TRP A 45 8.96 1.94 -12.77
N ALA A 46 9.51 2.18 -11.57
CA ALA A 46 9.76 3.53 -11.06
C ALA A 46 10.67 4.37 -11.97
N PRO A 47 11.77 3.85 -12.55
CA PRO A 47 12.62 4.67 -13.41
C PRO A 47 11.90 5.22 -14.66
N ARG A 48 10.91 4.50 -15.19
CA ARG A 48 10.08 4.97 -16.31
C ARG A 48 9.06 6.02 -15.85
N TRP A 49 8.59 5.88 -14.62
CA TRP A 49 7.65 6.81 -14.01
C TRP A 49 8.35 8.13 -13.64
N GLU A 50 9.52 8.06 -13.00
CA GLU A 50 10.35 9.21 -12.61
C GLU A 50 10.66 10.16 -13.77
N ARG A 51 10.90 9.61 -14.97
CA ARG A 51 11.11 10.40 -16.19
C ARG A 51 9.93 11.32 -16.55
N ASN A 52 8.71 11.01 -16.09
CA ASN A 52 7.48 11.74 -16.43
C ASN A 52 6.82 12.39 -15.19
N ILE A 53 7.37 12.22 -13.99
CA ILE A 53 6.76 12.70 -12.74
C ILE A 53 6.73 14.23 -12.67
N SER A 54 7.65 14.95 -13.32
CA SER A 54 7.70 16.43 -13.26
C SER A 54 6.39 17.11 -13.65
N HIS A 55 5.58 16.50 -14.52
CA HIS A 55 4.26 17.02 -14.89
C HIS A 55 3.19 16.81 -13.80
N PHE A 56 3.28 15.71 -13.07
CA PHE A 56 2.30 15.31 -12.05
C PHE A 56 2.72 15.70 -10.63
N ALA A 57 4.00 16.03 -10.42
CA ALA A 57 4.54 16.37 -9.11
C ALA A 57 3.90 17.63 -8.49
N PRO A 58 3.74 18.78 -9.20
CA PRO A 58 3.14 19.96 -8.59
C PRO A 58 1.70 19.77 -8.07
N PRO A 59 0.75 19.20 -8.85
CA PRO A 59 -0.60 18.96 -8.32
C PRO A 59 -0.62 17.89 -7.24
N ALA A 60 0.21 16.85 -7.34
CA ALA A 60 0.32 15.83 -6.30
C ALA A 60 0.85 16.42 -4.97
N GLN A 61 1.85 17.29 -5.03
CA GLN A 61 2.44 17.94 -3.86
C GLN A 61 1.42 18.83 -3.14
N ASN A 62 0.60 19.58 -3.88
CA ASN A 62 -0.48 20.39 -3.30
C ASN A 62 -1.54 19.53 -2.59
N ILE A 63 -1.85 18.35 -3.14
CA ILE A 63 -2.78 17.40 -2.51
C ILE A 63 -2.14 16.79 -1.26
N ALA A 64 -0.87 16.39 -1.34
CA ALA A 64 -0.12 15.83 -0.23
C ALA A 64 -0.08 16.79 0.95
N GLN A 65 0.27 18.07 0.73
CA GLN A 65 0.29 19.10 1.77
C GLN A 65 -1.06 19.30 2.46
N ARG A 66 -2.18 19.07 1.75
CA ARG A 66 -3.54 19.16 2.34
C ARG A 66 -3.88 17.96 3.22
N ILE A 67 -3.37 16.78 2.87
CA ILE A 67 -3.71 15.52 3.53
C ILE A 67 -2.75 15.19 4.68
N GLU A 68 -1.46 15.55 4.53
CA GLU A 68 -0.37 15.37 5.50
C GLU A 68 -0.77 15.64 6.96
N PRO A 69 -1.36 16.80 7.32
CA PRO A 69 -1.69 17.10 8.71
C PRO A 69 -2.75 16.15 9.30
N GLY A 70 -3.72 15.71 8.49
CA GLY A 70 -4.77 14.78 8.92
C GLY A 70 -4.24 13.36 9.12
N VAL A 71 -3.38 12.91 8.19
CA VAL A 71 -2.73 11.60 8.27
C VAL A 71 -1.77 11.56 9.46
N GLY A 72 -0.93 12.57 9.65
CA GLY A 72 0.02 12.63 10.77
C GLY A 72 -0.66 12.51 12.14
N ARG A 73 -1.79 13.21 12.34
CA ARG A 73 -2.60 13.10 13.57
C ARG A 73 -3.18 11.71 13.76
N THR A 74 -3.59 11.05 12.68
CA THR A 74 -4.18 9.71 12.72
C THR A 74 -3.12 8.65 13.04
N VAL A 75 -1.95 8.74 12.42
CA VAL A 75 -0.80 7.87 12.70
C VAL A 75 -0.35 8.02 14.15
N GLN A 76 -0.25 9.25 14.66
CA GLN A 76 0.07 9.48 16.08
C GLN A 76 -0.95 8.83 17.01
N LYS A 77 -2.26 8.95 16.72
CA LYS A 77 -3.31 8.30 17.52
C LYS A 77 -3.19 6.78 17.52
N ILE A 78 -2.85 6.19 16.38
CA ILE A 78 -2.67 4.75 16.23
C ILE A 78 -1.43 4.30 17.03
N ASN A 79 -0.30 5.01 16.86
CA ASN A 79 0.95 4.71 17.55
C ASN A 79 0.81 4.82 19.08
N ASN A 80 0.04 5.80 19.56
CA ASN A 80 -0.19 5.99 21.00
C ASN A 80 -1.15 4.93 21.59
N LYS A 81 -2.06 4.36 20.79
CA LYS A 81 -3.10 3.43 21.28
C LYS A 81 -2.74 1.96 21.08
N LEU A 82 -1.95 1.62 20.07
CA LEU A 82 -1.54 0.26 19.79
C LEU A 82 -0.01 0.15 19.95
N PRO A 83 0.50 -0.82 20.73
CA PRO A 83 1.94 -1.11 20.78
C PRO A 83 2.37 -1.81 19.48
N LEU A 84 2.25 -1.10 18.35
CA LEU A 84 2.56 -1.61 17.01
C LEU A 84 3.99 -2.08 16.91
N GLU A 85 4.91 -1.43 17.62
CA GLU A 85 6.30 -1.86 17.72
C GLU A 85 6.41 -3.28 18.27
N ARG A 86 5.65 -3.61 19.32
CA ARG A 86 5.61 -4.97 19.88
C ARG A 86 4.93 -5.97 18.96
N MET A 87 3.87 -5.54 18.26
CA MET A 87 3.18 -6.40 17.29
C MET A 87 4.08 -6.70 16.08
N ALA A 88 4.75 -5.69 15.53
CA ALA A 88 5.71 -5.83 14.45
C ALA A 88 6.86 -6.77 14.83
N LEU A 89 7.45 -6.61 16.03
CA LEU A 89 8.48 -7.53 16.54
C LEU A 89 7.99 -8.96 16.72
N THR A 90 6.73 -9.15 17.13
CA THR A 90 6.14 -10.48 17.32
C THR A 90 5.85 -11.16 15.98
N VAL A 91 5.37 -10.40 15.00
CA VAL A 91 5.13 -10.88 13.64
C VAL A 91 6.45 -11.24 12.96
N ASP A 92 7.47 -10.37 13.03
CA ASP A 92 8.81 -10.62 12.50
C ASP A 92 9.43 -11.91 13.08
N ARG A 93 9.33 -12.12 14.40
CA ARG A 93 9.78 -13.37 15.04
C ARG A 93 9.06 -14.61 14.51
N ARG A 94 7.73 -14.53 14.29
CA ARG A 94 6.94 -15.66 13.75
C ARG A 94 7.26 -15.96 12.29
N ILE A 95 7.52 -14.93 11.50
CA ILE A 95 7.92 -15.03 10.10
C ILE A 95 9.29 -15.71 9.99
N LYS A 96 10.29 -15.20 10.72
CA LYS A 96 11.64 -15.78 10.76
C LYS A 96 11.59 -17.25 11.16
N ALA A 97 10.81 -17.58 12.19
CA ALA A 97 10.58 -18.96 12.59
C ALA A 97 9.89 -19.82 11.51
N GLY A 98 9.01 -19.24 10.68
CA GLY A 98 8.39 -19.92 9.55
C GLY A 98 9.35 -20.15 8.38
N ILE A 99 10.16 -19.14 8.04
CA ILE A 99 11.18 -19.22 7.00
C ILE A 99 12.28 -20.22 7.40
N ASP A 100 12.77 -20.17 8.64
CA ASP A 100 13.78 -21.11 9.15
C ASP A 100 13.28 -22.56 9.10
N ARG A 101 12.00 -22.80 9.39
CA ARG A 101 11.39 -24.13 9.28
C ARG A 101 11.30 -24.62 7.83
N MET A 102 11.04 -23.71 6.89
CA MET A 102 10.99 -24.03 5.46
C MET A 102 12.39 -24.20 4.86
N SER A 103 13.40 -23.49 5.38
CA SER A 103 14.80 -23.61 4.96
C SER A 103 15.49 -24.86 5.50
N LYS A 104 14.98 -25.45 6.58
CA LYS A 104 15.51 -26.68 7.18
C LYS A 104 14.89 -27.96 6.59
N ARG A 105 14.02 -27.82 5.58
CA ARG A 105 13.38 -28.91 4.82
C ARG A 105 13.98 -28.98 3.42
#